data_AF-A0A060BZ79-F1
#
_entry.id   AF-A0A060BZ79-F1
#
_cell.length_a   1.000
_cell.length_b   1.000
_cell.length_c   1.000
_cell.angle_alpha   90.00
_cell.angle_beta   90.00
_cell.angle_gamma   90.00
#
_symmetry.space_group_name_H-M   'P 1'
#
loop_
_entity.id
_entity.type
_entity.pdbx_description
1 polymer ?
#
loop_
_entity_poly.entity_id
_entity_poly.type
_entity_poly.pdbx_seq_one_letter_code
_entity_poly.pdbx_strand_id
1 'polypeptide(L)'
;GGTCSVQIGPAHPKIFGSIFAASTEIAPSDGSRKRTIDRFFNGDEKAFDAHVPTTIIARHSPSSQTLMMVSGEWDADARSNQARIAKAAKAAGMRVTVMISRRSGHDWHTVINGLVPVVDDFGHRTGLGASTWSASRDDQISIITGL
;
A
#
# COMPACT_ATOMS: atom_id res chain seq x y z
N GLY A 1 7.60 -7.07 1.96
CA GLY A 1 7.72 -5.62 2.14
C GLY A 1 6.36 -4.95 2.12
N GLY A 2 5.78 -4.74 0.93
CA GLY A 2 4.51 -4.02 0.76
C GLY A 2 3.37 -4.50 1.64
N THR A 3 3.09 -5.82 1.66
CA THR A 3 2.05 -6.41 2.51
C THR A 3 2.26 -6.13 4.01
N CYS A 4 3.51 -6.18 4.48
CA CYS A 4 3.85 -5.88 5.87
C CYS A 4 3.55 -4.40 6.20
N SER A 5 3.88 -3.48 5.29
CA SER A 5 3.58 -2.05 5.46
C SER A 5 2.08 -1.80 5.65
N VAL A 6 1.23 -2.43 4.84
CA VAL A 6 -0.24 -2.28 4.91
C VAL A 6 -0.89 -3.12 6.02
N GLN A 7 -0.13 -3.93 6.74
CA GLN A 7 -0.57 -4.55 7.99
C GLN A 7 -0.18 -3.71 9.20
N ILE A 8 1.12 -3.39 9.32
CA ILE A 8 1.69 -2.74 10.50
C ILE A 8 1.28 -1.26 10.55
N GLY A 9 1.33 -0.56 9.42
CA GLY A 9 1.01 0.86 9.36
C GLY A 9 -0.41 1.15 9.86
N PRO A 10 -1.46 0.59 9.21
CA PRO A 10 -2.84 0.83 9.62
C PRO A 10 -3.19 0.30 11.02
N ALA A 11 -2.49 -0.72 11.52
CA ALA A 11 -2.70 -1.23 12.89
C ALA A 11 -2.23 -0.27 13.99
N HIS A 12 -1.34 0.67 13.65
CA HIS A 12 -0.71 1.57 14.62
C HIS A 12 -0.78 3.06 14.19
N PRO A 13 -1.99 3.64 14.07
CA PRO A 13 -2.18 5.00 13.55
C PRO A 13 -1.53 6.11 14.41
N LYS A 14 -1.27 5.83 15.69
CA LYS A 14 -0.58 6.77 16.60
C LYS A 14 0.94 6.78 16.43
N ILE A 15 1.50 5.79 15.73
CA ILE A 15 2.96 5.63 15.51
C ILE A 15 3.30 5.97 14.06
N PHE A 16 2.56 5.44 13.09
CA PHE A 16 2.86 5.61 11.67
C PHE A 16 1.87 6.57 10.99
N GLY A 17 2.27 7.81 10.74
CA GLY A 17 1.42 8.78 10.01
C GLY A 17 1.45 8.64 8.49
N SER A 18 2.49 8.02 7.93
CA SER A 18 2.68 7.83 6.48
C SER A 18 3.09 6.38 6.19
N ILE A 19 2.48 5.78 5.16
CA ILE A 19 2.65 4.38 4.79
C ILE A 19 2.96 4.31 3.30
N PHE A 20 4.01 3.57 2.95
CA PHE A 20 4.36 3.23 1.59
C PHE A 20 4.30 1.72 1.37
N ALA A 21 3.69 1.30 0.27
CA ALA A 21 3.65 -0.09 -0.11
C ALA A 21 3.78 -0.25 -1.63
N ALA A 22 4.84 -0.93 -2.06
CA ALA A 22 5.06 -1.32 -3.45
C ALA A 22 4.63 -2.77 -3.66
N SER A 23 3.93 -3.01 -4.78
CA SER A 23 3.45 -4.31 -5.25
C SER A 23 2.92 -5.21 -4.12
N THR A 24 1.83 -4.77 -3.48
CA THR A 24 1.33 -5.39 -2.24
C THR A 24 0.46 -6.60 -2.52
N GLU A 25 0.54 -7.61 -1.63
CA GLU A 25 -0.47 -8.67 -1.58
C GLU A 25 -1.72 -8.25 -0.79
N ILE A 26 -2.86 -8.86 -1.11
CA ILE A 26 -4.12 -8.63 -0.37
C ILE A 26 -4.13 -9.28 1.01
N ALA A 27 -3.21 -10.20 1.30
CA ALA A 27 -3.11 -10.90 2.57
C ALA A 27 -1.69 -11.47 2.76
N PRO A 28 -1.30 -11.88 3.99
CA PRO A 28 -0.11 -12.71 4.16
C PRO A 28 -0.21 -13.95 3.27
N SER A 29 0.90 -14.35 2.64
CA SER A 29 0.93 -15.52 1.77
C SER A 29 2.27 -16.25 1.87
N ASP A 30 2.19 -17.56 2.03
CA ASP A 30 3.25 -18.54 1.81
C ASP A 30 2.77 -19.52 0.74
N GLY A 31 2.50 -18.99 -0.45
CA GLY A 31 2.06 -19.71 -1.64
C GLY A 31 0.56 -19.98 -1.73
N SER A 32 -0.12 -20.34 -0.64
CA SER A 32 -1.59 -20.47 -0.62
C SER A 32 -2.19 -20.05 0.71
N ARG A 33 -3.47 -19.65 0.71
CA ARG A 33 -4.20 -19.27 1.94
C ARG A 33 -4.16 -20.41 2.96
N LYS A 34 -4.52 -21.63 2.55
CA LYS A 34 -4.51 -22.80 3.45
C LYS A 34 -3.14 -23.05 4.06
N ARG A 35 -2.08 -23.08 3.25
CA ARG A 35 -0.71 -23.27 3.74
C ARG A 35 -0.30 -22.18 4.72
N THR A 36 -0.68 -20.94 4.45
CA THR A 36 -0.40 -19.80 5.32
C THR A 36 -1.11 -19.94 6.67
N ILE A 37 -2.39 -20.28 6.65
CA ILE A 37 -3.22 -20.47 7.85
C ILE A 37 -2.70 -21.63 8.70
N ASP A 38 -2.44 -22.79 8.09
CA ASP A 38 -1.95 -23.96 8.80
C ASP A 38 -0.58 -23.68 9.45
N ARG A 39 0.33 -23.02 8.71
CA ARG A 39 1.71 -22.81 9.14
C ARG A 39 1.89 -21.67 10.15
N PHE A 40 1.17 -20.57 10.00
CA PHE A 40 1.40 -19.35 10.78
C PHE A 40 0.27 -18.99 11.74
N PHE A 41 -0.89 -19.63 11.60
CA PHE A 41 -2.07 -19.35 12.41
C PHE A 41 -2.65 -20.60 13.08
N ASN A 42 -1.92 -21.73 13.08
CA ASN A 42 -2.34 -22.99 13.70
C ASN A 42 -3.73 -23.49 13.22
N GLY A 43 -4.08 -23.22 11.96
CA GLY A 43 -5.41 -23.57 11.42
C GLY A 43 -6.51 -22.54 11.72
N ASP A 44 -6.22 -21.45 12.46
CA ASP A 44 -7.20 -20.43 12.80
C ASP A 44 -7.39 -19.42 11.66
N GLU A 45 -8.47 -19.59 10.89
CA GLU A 45 -8.82 -18.67 9.81
C GLU A 45 -9.16 -17.26 10.32
N LYS A 46 -9.75 -17.12 11.51
CA LYS A 46 -10.12 -15.82 12.05
C LYS A 46 -8.88 -15.03 12.46
N ALA A 47 -7.89 -15.73 13.01
CA ALA A 47 -6.59 -15.13 13.30
C ALA A 47 -5.95 -14.63 11.99
N PHE A 48 -5.94 -15.42 10.93
CA PHE A 48 -5.45 -14.97 9.62
C PHE A 48 -6.22 -13.75 9.08
N ASP A 49 -7.55 -13.79 9.11
CA ASP A 49 -8.40 -12.71 8.58
C ASP A 49 -8.19 -11.39 9.35
N ALA A 50 -7.80 -11.44 10.63
CA ALA A 50 -7.42 -10.27 11.42
C ALA A 50 -6.11 -9.61 10.93
N HIS A 51 -5.30 -10.32 10.14
CA HIS A 51 -4.09 -9.82 9.51
C HIS A 51 -4.27 -9.41 8.04
N VAL A 52 -5.49 -9.48 7.50
CA VAL A 52 -5.80 -8.97 6.16
C VAL A 52 -5.83 -7.43 6.20
N PRO A 53 -5.09 -6.71 5.33
CA PRO A 53 -4.99 -5.25 5.35
C PRO A 53 -6.33 -4.52 5.36
N THR A 54 -7.30 -4.96 4.56
CA THR A 54 -8.63 -4.33 4.54
C THR A 54 -9.38 -4.49 5.85
N THR A 55 -9.21 -5.62 6.55
CA THR A 55 -9.78 -5.86 7.88
C THR A 55 -9.13 -4.95 8.92
N ILE A 56 -7.79 -4.84 8.89
CA ILE A 56 -7.05 -3.96 9.80
C ILE A 56 -7.48 -2.50 9.59
N ILE A 57 -7.47 -2.02 8.35
CA ILE A 57 -7.88 -0.66 8.01
C ILE A 57 -9.30 -0.34 8.51
N ALA A 58 -10.25 -1.24 8.28
CA ALA A 58 -11.63 -1.07 8.74
C ALA A 58 -11.72 -1.01 10.27
N ARG A 59 -10.96 -1.85 10.98
CA ARG A 59 -10.93 -1.90 12.45
C ARG A 59 -10.37 -0.61 13.08
N HIS A 60 -9.49 0.08 12.38
CA HIS A 60 -8.83 1.30 12.83
C HIS A 60 -9.41 2.57 12.18
N SER A 61 -10.63 2.50 11.65
CA SER A 61 -11.39 3.65 11.17
C SER A 61 -12.02 4.45 12.34
N PRO A 62 -12.10 5.79 12.27
CA PRO A 62 -11.51 6.65 11.24
C PRO A 62 -10.00 6.82 11.42
N SER A 63 -9.27 7.00 10.32
CA SER A 63 -7.81 7.21 10.31
C SER A 63 -7.43 8.39 9.41
N SER A 64 -6.53 9.24 9.90
CA SER A 64 -5.95 10.37 9.14
C SER A 64 -4.60 10.04 8.50
N GLN A 65 -4.18 8.77 8.55
CA GLN A 65 -2.92 8.32 7.97
C GLN A 65 -2.88 8.56 6.45
N THR A 66 -1.67 8.74 5.94
CA THR A 66 -1.42 8.83 4.49
C THR A 66 -0.96 7.47 3.98
N LEU A 67 -1.62 6.94 2.96
CA LEU A 67 -1.24 5.70 2.28
C LEU A 67 -0.90 5.99 0.82
N MET A 68 0.34 5.75 0.45
CA MET A 68 0.79 5.80 -0.95
C MET A 68 1.18 4.39 -1.39
N MET A 69 0.61 3.95 -2.50
CA MET A 69 0.87 2.63 -3.06
C MET A 69 1.32 2.74 -4.51
N VAL A 70 2.21 1.83 -4.90
CA VAL A 70 2.63 1.67 -6.30
C VAL A 70 2.55 0.20 -6.70
N SER A 71 2.15 -0.08 -7.92
CA SER A 71 2.25 -1.40 -8.54
C SER A 71 2.84 -1.27 -9.95
N GLY A 72 3.56 -2.29 -10.42
CA GLY A 72 4.02 -2.32 -11.81
C GLY A 72 2.86 -2.39 -12.80
N GLU A 73 3.03 -1.78 -13.97
CA GLU A 73 2.06 -1.84 -15.07
C GLU A 73 1.71 -3.27 -15.48
N TRP A 74 2.70 -4.18 -15.47
CA TRP A 74 2.54 -5.60 -15.82
C TRP A 74 2.14 -6.50 -14.65
N ASP A 75 2.04 -5.93 -13.44
CA ASP A 75 1.69 -6.66 -12.21
C ASP A 75 0.18 -6.58 -11.94
N ALA A 76 -0.59 -7.37 -12.70
CA ALA A 76 -2.05 -7.32 -12.66
C ALA A 76 -2.63 -7.65 -11.27
N ASP A 77 -2.01 -8.58 -10.55
CA ASP A 77 -2.44 -9.00 -9.21
C ASP A 77 -2.22 -7.89 -8.20
N ALA A 78 -1.02 -7.29 -8.15
CA ALA A 78 -0.77 -6.19 -7.23
C ALA A 78 -1.64 -4.96 -7.56
N ARG A 79 -1.93 -4.68 -8.84
CA ARG A 79 -2.88 -3.63 -9.24
C ARG A 79 -4.28 -3.87 -8.67
N SER A 80 -4.77 -5.10 -8.76
CA SER A 80 -6.07 -5.50 -8.20
C SER A 80 -6.08 -5.37 -6.67
N ASN A 81 -5.04 -5.87 -6.01
CA ASN A 81 -4.89 -5.80 -4.55
C ASN A 81 -4.84 -4.34 -4.07
N GLN A 82 -4.03 -3.52 -4.72
CA GLN A 82 -3.89 -2.08 -4.47
C GLN A 82 -5.24 -1.36 -4.57
N ALA A 83 -6.05 -1.64 -5.60
CA ALA A 83 -7.37 -1.01 -5.75
C ALA A 83 -8.32 -1.38 -4.58
N ARG A 84 -8.30 -2.65 -4.15
CA ARG A 84 -9.11 -3.12 -3.00
C ARG A 84 -8.69 -2.48 -1.68
N ILE A 85 -7.39 -2.41 -1.44
CA ILE A 85 -6.83 -1.77 -0.24
C ILE A 85 -7.10 -0.27 -0.25
N ALA A 86 -6.93 0.39 -1.40
CA ALA A 86 -7.22 1.82 -1.56
C ALA A 86 -8.67 2.15 -1.25
N LYS A 87 -9.61 1.33 -1.74
CA LYS A 87 -11.04 1.49 -1.45
C LYS A 87 -11.33 1.40 0.05
N ALA A 88 -10.76 0.40 0.75
CA ALA A 88 -10.92 0.27 2.20
C ALA A 88 -10.30 1.46 2.95
N ALA A 89 -9.10 1.90 2.55
CA ALA A 89 -8.39 3.02 3.15
C ALA A 89 -9.16 4.35 3.00
N LYS A 90 -9.71 4.61 1.81
CA LYS A 90 -10.57 5.78 1.56
C LYS A 90 -11.84 5.73 2.41
N ALA A 91 -12.49 4.58 2.51
CA ALA A 91 -13.66 4.40 3.36
C ALA A 91 -13.35 4.62 4.86
N ALA A 92 -12.11 4.36 5.28
CA ALA A 92 -11.62 4.65 6.64
C ALA A 92 -11.18 6.11 6.86
N GLY A 93 -11.24 6.98 5.83
CA GLY A 93 -10.86 8.39 5.92
C GLY A 93 -9.38 8.70 5.65
N MET A 94 -8.59 7.70 5.25
CA MET A 94 -7.16 7.88 4.97
C MET A 94 -6.95 8.76 3.72
N ARG A 95 -5.80 9.46 3.66
CA ARG A 95 -5.38 10.14 2.43
C ARG A 95 -4.65 9.13 1.54
N VAL A 96 -5.24 8.80 0.40
CA VAL A 96 -4.77 7.68 -0.44
C VAL A 96 -4.30 8.16 -1.80
N THR A 97 -3.05 7.83 -2.15
CA THR A 97 -2.51 7.98 -3.52
C THR A 97 -2.19 6.60 -4.08
N VAL A 98 -2.67 6.33 -5.29
CA VAL A 98 -2.42 5.09 -5.99
C VAL A 98 -1.65 5.37 -7.27
N MET A 99 -0.55 4.66 -7.46
CA MET A 99 0.37 4.85 -8.56
C MET A 99 0.57 3.56 -9.34
N ILE A 100 0.82 3.71 -10.65
CA ILE A 100 1.31 2.66 -11.53
C ILE A 100 2.71 3.05 -11.98
N SER A 101 3.68 2.17 -11.74
CA SER A 101 4.99 2.27 -12.36
C SER A 101 4.89 1.71 -13.78
N ARG A 102 5.07 2.58 -14.77
CA ARG A 102 5.03 2.25 -16.20
C ARG A 102 6.19 1.34 -16.56
N ARG A 103 5.97 0.46 -17.55
CA ARG A 103 7.04 -0.38 -18.13
C ARG A 103 7.78 -1.24 -17.08
N SER A 104 7.09 -1.65 -16.01
CA SER A 104 7.64 -2.51 -14.96
C SER A 104 6.59 -3.51 -14.44
N GLY A 105 7.05 -4.56 -13.75
CA GLY A 105 6.21 -5.59 -13.13
C GLY A 105 6.43 -5.68 -11.63
N HIS A 106 6.40 -6.91 -11.11
CA HIS A 106 6.69 -7.21 -9.70
C HIS A 106 8.20 -7.21 -9.43
N ASP A 107 8.86 -6.07 -9.65
CA ASP A 107 10.31 -5.93 -9.66
C ASP A 107 10.80 -4.63 -9.01
N TRP A 108 12.11 -4.46 -8.94
CA TRP A 108 12.75 -3.33 -8.26
C TRP A 108 12.54 -1.97 -8.95
N HIS A 109 12.26 -1.92 -10.26
CA HIS A 109 11.94 -0.65 -10.91
C HIS A 109 10.67 -0.06 -10.34
N THR A 110 9.64 -0.89 -10.10
CA THR A 110 8.40 -0.47 -9.44
C THR A 110 8.65 0.16 -8.08
N VAL A 111 9.55 -0.44 -7.28
CA VAL A 111 9.90 0.07 -5.95
C VAL A 111 10.60 1.43 -6.07
N ILE A 112 11.64 1.52 -6.92
CA ILE A 112 12.46 2.72 -7.07
C ILE A 112 11.63 3.88 -7.62
N ASN A 113 10.85 3.64 -8.68
CA ASN A 113 10.01 4.66 -9.30
C ASN A 113 8.97 5.20 -8.32
N GLY A 114 8.34 4.33 -7.51
CA GLY A 114 7.37 4.77 -6.51
C GLY A 114 7.98 5.44 -5.28
N LEU A 115 9.25 5.18 -4.95
CA LEU A 115 9.89 5.78 -3.79
C LEU A 115 10.11 7.29 -3.95
N VAL A 116 10.42 7.76 -5.17
CA VAL A 116 10.63 9.18 -5.50
C VAL A 116 9.43 10.06 -5.10
N PRO A 117 8.19 9.84 -5.61
CA PRO A 117 7.04 10.65 -5.23
C PRO A 117 6.68 10.53 -3.74
N VAL A 118 6.94 9.37 -3.12
CA VAL A 118 6.64 9.14 -1.70
C VAL A 118 7.54 9.95 -0.79
N VAL A 119 8.84 9.98 -1.07
CA VAL A 119 9.81 10.76 -0.29
C VAL A 119 9.55 12.26 -0.49
N ASP A 120 9.21 12.70 -1.71
CA ASP A 120 8.84 14.09 -1.99
C ASP A 120 7.58 14.51 -1.23
N ASP A 121 6.48 13.73 -1.31
CA ASP A 121 5.24 13.99 -0.56
C ASP A 121 5.49 14.01 0.95
N PHE A 122 6.25 13.04 1.47
CA PHE A 122 6.60 13.01 2.89
C PHE A 122 7.39 14.25 3.30
N GLY A 123 8.44 14.59 2.55
CA GLY A 123 9.30 15.75 2.83
C GLY A 123 8.50 17.06 2.84
N HIS A 124 7.64 17.24 1.85
CA HIS A 124 6.75 18.39 1.74
C HIS A 124 5.74 18.49 2.89
N ARG A 125 5.01 17.41 3.18
CA ARG A 125 3.97 17.42 4.23
C ARG A 125 4.52 17.53 5.65
N THR A 126 5.78 17.16 5.86
CA THR A 126 6.43 17.21 7.17
C THR A 126 7.33 18.43 7.37
N GLY A 127 7.46 19.29 6.35
CA GLY A 127 8.29 20.50 6.42
C GLY A 127 9.79 20.23 6.32
N LEU A 128 10.20 19.04 5.88
CA LEU A 128 11.62 18.69 5.66
C LEU A 128 12.18 19.23 4.34
N GLY A 129 11.31 19.63 3.40
CA GLY A 129 11.71 20.23 2.12
C GLY A 129 10.51 20.73 1.32
N ALA A 130 10.76 21.52 0.28
CA ALA A 130 9.73 21.87 -0.70
C ALA A 130 9.45 20.69 -1.63
N SER A 131 8.21 20.56 -2.12
CA SER A 131 7.91 19.59 -3.18
C SER A 131 8.62 20.00 -4.47
N THR A 132 9.33 19.04 -5.06
CA THR A 132 10.06 19.18 -6.32
C THR A 132 9.52 18.23 -7.39
N TRP A 133 8.88 17.15 -6.98
CA TRP A 133 8.28 16.17 -7.86
C TRP A 133 6.92 16.63 -8.40
N SER A 134 6.59 16.19 -9.62
CA SER A 134 5.26 16.35 -10.19
C SER A 134 4.97 15.20 -11.14
N ALA A 135 3.78 14.61 -11.00
CA ALA A 135 3.32 13.52 -11.86
C ALA A 135 3.32 13.89 -13.35
N SER A 136 3.15 15.16 -13.72
CA SER A 136 3.16 15.57 -15.12
C SER A 136 4.57 15.61 -15.74
N ARG A 137 5.62 15.58 -14.90
CA ARG A 137 7.02 15.60 -15.33
C ARG A 137 7.72 14.25 -15.14
N ASP A 138 7.01 13.26 -14.61
CA ASP A 138 7.51 11.91 -14.36
C ASP A 138 6.92 10.94 -15.41
N ASP A 139 7.75 10.44 -16.31
CA ASP A 139 7.33 9.53 -17.37
C ASP A 139 7.27 8.05 -16.92
N GLN A 140 7.64 7.77 -15.67
CA GLN A 140 7.61 6.45 -15.04
C GLN A 140 6.37 6.25 -14.19
N ILE A 141 5.77 7.30 -13.63
CA ILE A 141 4.64 7.20 -12.72
C ILE A 141 3.34 7.71 -13.34
N SER A 142 2.29 6.88 -13.30
CA SER A 142 0.90 7.30 -13.51
C SER A 142 0.14 7.30 -12.18
N ILE A 143 -0.50 8.41 -11.82
CA ILE A 143 -1.44 8.44 -10.70
C ILE A 143 -2.82 7.96 -11.17
N ILE A 144 -3.44 7.06 -10.40
CA ILE A 144 -4.81 6.63 -10.63
C ILE A 144 -5.78 7.54 -9.87
N THR A 145 -6.66 8.20 -10.62
CA THR A 145 -7.74 9.05 -10.10
C THR A 145 -9.08 8.30 -10.08
N GLY A 146 -9.97 8.67 -9.16
CA GLY A 146 -11.37 8.18 -9.17
C GLY A 146 -11.63 6.79 -8.57
N LEU A 147 -10.68 6.24 -7.80
CA LEU A 147 -10.87 5.02 -7.01
C LEU A 147 -11.89 5.16 -5.87
#